data_AF-A0A951X642-F1
#
_entry.id   AF-A0A951X642-F1
#
_cell.length_a   1.000
_cell.length_b   1.000
_cell.length_c   1.000
_cell.angle_alpha   90.00
_cell.angle_beta   90.00
_cell.angle_gamma   90.00
#
_symmetry.space_group_name_H-M   'P 1'
#
loop_
_entity.id
_entity.type
_entity.pdbx_description
1 polymer ?
#
loop_
_entity_poly.entity_id
_entity_poly.type
_entity_poly.pdbx_seq_one_letter_code
_entity_poly.pdbx_strand_id
1 'polypeptide(L)'
;MPDTTRVALYGALITVLALFGGLFLGVVAGNFVFEALPGHSVMSPDPVHITLAAIPAVAGLLAGAAVWGVLFGRLVATQDRRRAAIAGILGFAPITVLLGVVLQLLEPIALVRLGAFVPLHRLFTLLFVPTAFLIAGISAWVLGVGLREQAALRLFWQVGVAAAVAFLAVNLTMEAFGWIVGGPN
;
A
#
# COMPACT_ATOMS: atom_id res chain seq x y z
N MET A 1 7.69 7.72 30.24
CA MET A 1 7.20 7.94 28.86
C MET A 1 7.72 6.79 28.01
N PRO A 2 6.90 6.12 27.19
CA PRO A 2 7.42 5.13 26.25
C PRO A 2 8.46 5.80 25.34
N ASP A 3 9.57 5.11 25.11
CA ASP A 3 10.62 5.56 24.21
C ASP A 3 10.03 5.74 22.80
N THR A 4 10.01 6.99 22.33
CA THR A 4 9.42 7.38 21.04
C THR A 4 10.06 6.64 19.87
N THR A 5 11.35 6.34 19.97
CA THR A 5 12.11 5.56 18.99
C THR A 5 11.55 4.14 18.88
N ARG A 6 11.29 3.52 20.04
CA ARG A 6 10.77 2.16 20.12
C ARG A 6 9.37 2.07 19.52
N VAL A 7 8.50 3.05 19.79
CA VAL A 7 7.16 3.10 19.21
C VAL A 7 7.22 3.29 17.69
N ALA A 8 8.11 4.15 17.19
CA ALA A 8 8.29 4.35 15.76
C ALA A 8 8.77 3.07 15.05
N LEU A 9 9.76 2.38 15.61
CA LEU A 9 10.27 1.11 15.08
C LEU A 9 9.21 0.01 15.08
N TYR A 10 8.46 -0.14 16.17
CA TYR A 10 7.36 -1.11 16.21
C TYR A 10 6.24 -0.77 15.23
N GLY A 11 5.88 0.52 15.10
CA GLY A 11 4.88 0.95 14.13
C GLY A 11 5.30 0.67 12.68
N ALA A 12 6.57 0.93 12.35
CA ALA A 12 7.13 0.60 11.05
C ALA A 12 7.11 -0.92 10.79
N LEU A 13 7.55 -1.71 11.78
CA LEU A 13 7.57 -3.17 11.68
C LEU A 13 6.15 -3.75 11.51
N ILE A 14 5.18 -3.27 12.28
CA ILE A 14 3.77 -3.66 12.16
C ILE A 14 3.25 -3.33 10.76
N THR A 15 3.56 -2.15 10.25
CA THR A 15 3.13 -1.71 8.91
C THR A 15 3.69 -2.63 7.83
N VAL A 16 4.99 -2.93 7.86
CA VAL A 16 5.62 -3.84 6.90
C VAL A 16 5.05 -5.26 7.02
N LEU A 17 5.05 -5.84 8.22
CA LEU A 17 4.62 -7.22 8.40
C LEU A 17 3.14 -7.43 8.10
N ALA A 18 2.28 -6.50 8.48
CA ALA A 18 0.84 -6.66 8.29
C ALA A 18 0.40 -6.27 6.88
N LEU A 19 0.75 -5.07 6.39
CA LEU A 19 0.25 -4.58 5.11
C LEU A 19 1.00 -5.22 3.94
N PHE A 20 2.33 -5.12 3.93
CA PHE A 20 3.13 -5.74 2.87
C PHE A 20 3.07 -7.26 2.97
N GLY A 21 3.22 -7.84 4.17
CA GLY A 21 3.09 -9.29 4.36
C GLY A 21 1.72 -9.84 3.95
N GLY A 22 0.63 -9.18 4.34
CA GLY A 22 -0.72 -9.59 3.95
C GLY A 22 -0.96 -9.52 2.44
N LEU A 23 -0.54 -8.42 1.80
CA LEU A 23 -0.65 -8.27 0.35
C LEU A 23 0.23 -9.30 -0.39
N PHE A 24 1.49 -9.44 0.00
CA PHE A 24 2.44 -10.38 -0.60
C PHE A 24 1.93 -11.82 -0.52
N LEU A 25 1.54 -12.27 0.68
CA LEU A 25 1.00 -13.63 0.85
C LEU A 25 -0.30 -13.83 0.06
N GLY A 26 -1.16 -12.82 0.01
CA GLY A 26 -2.39 -12.86 -0.79
C GLY A 26 -2.11 -13.00 -2.29
N VAL A 27 -1.16 -12.23 -2.82
CA VAL A 27 -0.75 -12.30 -4.24
C VAL A 27 -0.10 -13.64 -4.55
N VAL A 28 0.81 -14.12 -3.70
CA VAL A 28 1.44 -15.43 -3.87
C VAL A 28 0.39 -16.55 -3.88
N ALA A 29 -0.54 -16.53 -2.93
CA ALA A 29 -1.66 -17.49 -2.90
C ALA A 29 -2.55 -17.37 -4.15
N GLY A 30 -2.81 -16.15 -4.62
CA GLY A 30 -3.56 -15.90 -5.86
C GLY A 30 -2.86 -16.48 -7.09
N ASN A 31 -1.54 -16.34 -7.16
CA ASN A 31 -0.74 -16.92 -8.23
C ASN A 31 -0.79 -18.45 -8.22
N PHE A 32 -0.68 -19.08 -7.04
CA PHE A 32 -0.87 -20.52 -6.91
C PHE A 32 -2.26 -20.99 -7.37
N VAL A 33 -3.31 -20.23 -7.03
CA VAL A 33 -4.67 -20.52 -7.52
C VAL A 33 -4.73 -20.42 -9.04
N PHE A 34 -4.15 -19.37 -9.63
CA PHE A 34 -4.12 -19.19 -11.08
C PHE A 34 -3.41 -20.33 -11.80
N GLU A 35 -2.23 -20.73 -11.34
CA GLU A 35 -1.43 -21.81 -11.94
C GLU A 35 -2.09 -23.19 -11.78
N ALA A 36 -2.87 -23.39 -10.72
CA ALA A 36 -3.59 -24.64 -10.49
C ALA A 36 -4.83 -24.80 -11.39
N LEU A 37 -5.32 -23.73 -12.03
CA LEU A 37 -6.52 -23.78 -12.86
C LEU A 37 -6.21 -24.42 -14.23
N PRO A 38 -7.05 -25.37 -14.69
CA PRO A 38 -6.86 -26.02 -15.98
C PRO A 38 -7.06 -25.02 -17.12
N GLY A 39 -6.13 -24.99 -18.07
CA GLY A 39 -6.19 -24.07 -19.21
C GLY A 39 -5.85 -22.61 -18.86
N HIS A 40 -5.18 -22.36 -17.73
CA HIS A 40 -4.63 -21.04 -17.46
C HIS A 40 -3.66 -20.61 -18.57
N SER A 41 -3.68 -19.33 -18.90
CA SER A 41 -2.77 -18.73 -19.88
C SER A 41 -2.45 -17.31 -19.46
N VAL A 42 -1.16 -16.98 -19.42
CA VAL A 42 -0.70 -15.62 -19.14
C VAL A 42 -0.87 -14.71 -20.37
N MET A 43 -0.86 -15.30 -21.58
CA MET A 43 -0.96 -14.55 -22.84
C MET A 43 -2.41 -14.24 -23.23
N SER A 44 -3.35 -15.11 -22.83
CA SER A 44 -4.79 -14.95 -23.06
C SER A 44 -5.56 -15.34 -21.79
N PRO A 45 -5.46 -14.55 -20.71
CA PRO A 45 -6.08 -14.92 -19.44
C PRO A 45 -7.60 -14.81 -19.50
N ASP A 46 -8.27 -15.90 -19.12
CA ASP A 46 -9.73 -15.92 -18.96
C ASP A 46 -10.14 -15.02 -17.77
N PRO A 47 -11.13 -14.12 -17.94
CA PRO A 47 -11.68 -13.32 -16.85
C PRO A 47 -12.06 -14.13 -15.60
N VAL A 48 -12.53 -15.37 -15.77
CA VAL A 48 -12.88 -16.26 -14.66
C VAL A 48 -11.64 -16.64 -13.86
N HIS A 49 -10.55 -17.03 -14.53
CA HIS A 49 -9.29 -17.37 -13.87
C HIS A 49 -8.69 -16.16 -13.12
N ILE A 50 -8.75 -14.97 -13.72
CA ILE A 50 -8.31 -13.72 -13.07
C ILE A 50 -9.14 -13.45 -11.81
N THR A 51 -10.46 -13.57 -11.91
CA THR A 51 -11.37 -13.29 -10.78
C THR A 51 -11.12 -14.26 -9.63
N LEU A 52 -10.95 -15.55 -9.91
CA LEU A 52 -10.64 -16.57 -8.90
C LEU A 52 -9.28 -16.32 -8.24
N ALA A 53 -8.26 -15.94 -9.02
CA ALA A 53 -6.94 -15.58 -8.52
C ALA A 53 -6.91 -14.28 -7.71
N ALA A 54 -7.85 -13.36 -7.95
CA ALA A 54 -7.99 -12.12 -7.20
C ALA A 54 -8.53 -12.34 -5.78
N ILE A 55 -9.29 -13.43 -5.53
CA ILE A 55 -9.90 -13.69 -4.22
C ILE A 55 -8.84 -13.79 -3.11
N PRO A 56 -7.78 -14.62 -3.22
CA PRO A 56 -6.72 -14.66 -2.21
C PRO A 56 -5.98 -13.32 -2.05
N ALA A 57 -5.76 -12.58 -3.13
CA ALA A 57 -5.10 -11.27 -3.07
C ALA A 57 -5.93 -10.26 -2.29
N VAL A 58 -7.24 -10.17 -2.56
CA VAL A 58 -8.17 -9.32 -1.81
C VAL A 58 -8.28 -9.78 -0.36
N ALA A 59 -8.36 -11.09 -0.11
CA ALA A 59 -8.40 -11.62 1.25
C ALA A 59 -7.13 -11.26 2.05
N GLY A 60 -5.95 -11.40 1.43
CA GLY A 60 -4.67 -11.03 2.03
C GLY A 60 -4.57 -9.52 2.33
N LEU A 61 -5.02 -8.68 1.40
CA LEU A 61 -5.12 -7.23 1.60
C LEU A 61 -6.02 -6.87 2.79
N LEU A 62 -7.23 -7.43 2.84
CA LEU A 62 -8.19 -7.18 3.91
C LEU A 62 -7.71 -7.71 5.27
N ALA A 63 -7.16 -8.93 5.30
CA ALA A 63 -6.62 -9.52 6.51
C ALA A 63 -5.41 -8.74 7.03
N GLY A 64 -4.48 -8.36 6.15
CA GLY A 64 -3.32 -7.53 6.48
C GLY A 64 -3.74 -6.18 7.05
N ALA A 65 -4.70 -5.50 6.41
CA ALA A 65 -5.26 -4.24 6.89
C ALA A 65 -5.96 -4.37 8.26
N ALA A 66 -6.70 -5.47 8.48
CA ALA A 66 -7.35 -5.74 9.76
C ALA A 66 -6.33 -5.97 10.87
N VAL A 67 -5.31 -6.81 10.62
CA VAL A 67 -4.22 -7.08 11.57
C VAL A 67 -3.47 -5.80 11.90
N TRP A 68 -3.14 -5.00 10.88
CA TRP A 68 -2.51 -3.70 11.04
C TRP A 68 -3.32 -2.78 11.98
N GLY A 69 -4.62 -2.62 11.71
CA GLY A 69 -5.52 -1.81 12.54
C GLY A 69 -5.60 -2.31 13.98
N VAL A 70 -5.72 -3.63 14.21
CA VAL A 70 -5.75 -4.22 15.55
C VAL A 70 -4.44 -3.99 16.30
N LEU A 71 -3.29 -4.16 15.65
CA LEU A 71 -1.99 -3.99 16.29
C LEU A 71 -1.72 -2.52 16.64
N PHE A 72 -2.09 -1.58 15.77
CA PHE A 72 -2.04 -0.16 16.11
C PHE A 72 -3.04 0.22 17.22
N GLY A 73 -4.25 -0.34 17.20
CA GLY A 73 -5.22 -0.17 18.28
C GLY A 73 -4.65 -0.60 19.63
N ARG A 74 -3.85 -1.68 19.67
CA ARG A 74 -3.15 -2.11 20.89
C ARG A 74 -2.06 -1.14 21.33
N LEU A 75 -1.32 -0.53 20.38
CA LEU A 75 -0.30 0.49 20.71
C LEU A 75 -0.91 1.72 21.37
N VAL A 76 -2.14 2.09 21.01
CA VAL A 76 -2.89 3.22 21.58
C VAL A 76 -3.86 2.78 22.68
N ALA A 77 -3.65 1.58 23.26
CA ALA A 77 -4.44 1.03 24.37
C ALA A 77 -5.97 0.96 24.14
N THR A 78 -6.40 0.86 22.88
CA THR A 78 -7.82 0.66 22.52
C THR A 78 -8.24 -0.78 22.82
N GLN A 79 -9.32 -0.96 23.57
CA GLN A 79 -9.87 -2.28 23.93
C GLN A 79 -10.72 -2.91 22.80
N ASP A 80 -11.28 -2.09 21.92
CA ASP A 80 -12.18 -2.54 20.86
C ASP A 80 -11.43 -2.99 19.60
N ARG A 81 -11.05 -4.28 19.58
CA ARG A 81 -10.37 -4.92 18.45
C ARG A 81 -11.19 -4.90 17.16
N ARG A 82 -12.52 -5.01 17.26
CA ARG A 82 -13.39 -5.04 16.07
C ARG A 82 -13.39 -3.70 15.37
N ARG A 83 -13.52 -2.61 16.14
CA ARG A 83 -13.46 -1.25 15.61
C ARG A 83 -12.09 -0.95 14.99
N ALA A 84 -11.02 -1.35 15.67
CA ALA A 84 -9.65 -1.19 15.15
C ALA A 84 -9.42 -1.96 13.84
N ALA A 85 -9.93 -3.19 13.73
CA ALA A 85 -9.86 -3.97 12.48
C ALA A 85 -10.63 -3.30 11.33
N ILE A 86 -11.86 -2.85 11.58
CA ILE A 86 -12.69 -2.16 10.58
C ILE A 86 -12.01 -0.87 10.13
N ALA A 87 -11.48 -0.09 11.07
CA ALA A 87 -10.76 1.14 10.74
C ALA A 87 -9.50 0.87 9.90
N GLY A 88 -8.77 -0.21 10.20
CA GLY A 88 -7.64 -0.66 9.39
C GLY A 88 -8.05 -1.03 7.96
N ILE A 89 -9.10 -1.87 7.83
CA ILE A 89 -9.64 -2.28 6.52
C ILE A 89 -10.07 -1.05 5.71
N LEU A 90 -10.93 -0.19 6.28
CA LEU A 90 -11.47 0.97 5.58
C LEU A 90 -10.40 2.02 5.29
N GLY A 91 -9.39 2.13 6.14
CA GLY A 91 -8.31 3.09 5.97
C GLY A 91 -7.33 2.72 4.87
N PHE A 92 -7.03 1.42 4.70
CA PHE A 92 -5.98 0.98 3.78
C PHE A 92 -6.53 0.38 2.48
N ALA A 93 -7.44 -0.58 2.54
CA ALA A 93 -7.80 -1.37 1.35
C ALA A 93 -8.50 -0.54 0.26
N PRO A 94 -9.56 0.26 0.55
CA PRO A 94 -10.26 1.02 -0.48
C PRO A 94 -9.37 2.03 -1.19
N ILE A 95 -8.57 2.80 -0.42
CA ILE A 95 -7.70 3.83 -1.01
C ILE A 95 -6.57 3.21 -1.83
N THR A 96 -6.03 2.07 -1.39
CA THR A 96 -4.98 1.35 -2.12
C THR A 96 -5.51 0.80 -3.45
N VAL A 97 -6.70 0.18 -3.44
CA VAL A 97 -7.35 -0.32 -4.67
C VAL A 97 -7.68 0.84 -5.61
N LEU A 98 -8.29 1.90 -5.08
CA LEU A 98 -8.66 3.08 -5.88
C LEU A 98 -7.44 3.70 -6.56
N LEU A 99 -6.37 3.98 -5.80
CA LEU A 99 -5.16 4.58 -6.37
C LEU A 99 -4.41 3.61 -7.28
N GLY A 100 -4.43 2.29 -7.00
CA GLY A 100 -3.91 1.29 -7.91
C GLY A 100 -4.61 1.29 -9.27
N VAL A 101 -5.95 1.36 -9.28
CA VAL A 101 -6.72 1.49 -10.53
C VAL A 101 -6.43 2.80 -11.23
N VAL A 102 -6.40 3.92 -10.49
CA VAL A 102 -6.07 5.24 -11.07
C VAL A 102 -4.68 5.22 -11.70
N LEU A 103 -3.67 4.66 -11.03
CA LEU A 103 -2.34 4.52 -11.58
C LEU A 103 -2.31 3.62 -12.81
N GLN A 104 -2.99 2.47 -12.79
CA GLN A 104 -3.07 1.57 -13.94
C GLN A 104 -3.66 2.26 -15.19
N LEU A 105 -4.59 3.19 -15.01
CA LEU A 105 -5.16 3.99 -16.09
C LEU A 105 -4.27 5.16 -16.51
N LEU A 106 -3.60 5.81 -15.56
CA LEU A 106 -2.77 7.00 -15.81
C LEU A 106 -1.38 6.65 -16.35
N GLU A 107 -0.78 5.53 -15.94
CA GLU A 107 0.56 5.11 -16.34
C GLU A 107 0.71 5.05 -17.87
N PRO A 108 -0.14 4.33 -18.64
CA PRO A 108 -0.02 4.29 -20.09
C PRO A 108 -0.14 5.68 -20.74
N ILE A 109 -1.03 6.52 -20.23
CA ILE A 109 -1.26 7.87 -20.75
C ILE A 109 -0.02 8.75 -20.49
N ALA A 110 0.52 8.67 -19.28
CA ALA A 110 1.70 9.41 -18.87
C ALA A 110 2.93 8.96 -19.67
N LEU A 111 3.08 7.66 -19.90
CA LEU A 111 4.15 7.11 -20.73
C LEU A 111 4.10 7.62 -22.17
N VAL A 112 2.92 7.61 -22.79
CA VAL A 112 2.75 8.08 -24.18
C VAL A 112 2.98 9.59 -24.29
N ARG A 113 2.51 10.39 -23.34
CA ARG A 113 2.55 11.85 -23.44
C ARG A 113 3.83 12.48 -22.90
N LEU A 114 4.43 11.89 -21.87
CA LEU A 114 5.55 12.46 -21.14
C LEU A 114 6.83 11.63 -21.25
N GLY A 115 6.76 10.37 -21.66
CA GLY A 115 7.93 9.48 -21.75
C GLY A 115 9.00 9.94 -22.75
N ALA A 116 8.62 10.78 -23.73
CA ALA A 116 9.58 11.41 -24.63
C ALA A 116 10.36 12.59 -24.01
N PHE A 117 9.84 13.18 -22.93
CA PHE A 117 10.38 14.40 -22.30
C PHE A 117 11.00 14.13 -20.93
N VAL A 118 10.56 13.08 -20.24
CA VAL A 118 10.96 12.75 -18.88
C VAL A 118 11.40 11.29 -18.82
N PRO A 119 12.56 10.98 -18.23
CA PRO A 119 12.97 9.59 -18.02
C PRO A 119 11.93 8.80 -17.23
N LEU A 120 11.71 7.55 -17.64
CA LEU A 120 10.68 6.66 -17.10
C LEU A 120 10.68 6.58 -15.57
N HIS A 121 11.85 6.43 -14.96
CA HIS A 121 12.01 6.34 -13.50
C HIS A 121 11.58 7.61 -12.75
N ARG A 122 11.74 8.78 -13.36
CA ARG A 122 11.28 10.06 -12.78
C ARG A 122 9.78 10.20 -12.92
N LEU A 123 9.21 9.69 -14.01
CA LEU A 123 7.75 9.62 -14.18
C LEU A 123 7.12 8.72 -13.11
N PHE A 124 7.70 7.55 -12.84
CA PHE A 124 7.28 6.69 -11.74
C PHE A 124 7.40 7.40 -10.40
N THR A 125 8.51 8.09 -10.12
CA THR A 125 8.64 8.87 -8.88
C THR A 125 7.56 9.95 -8.75
N LEU A 126 7.25 10.66 -9.85
CA LEU A 126 6.23 11.70 -9.88
C LEU A 126 4.81 11.17 -9.60
N LEU A 127 4.49 9.95 -10.05
CA LEU A 127 3.19 9.32 -9.85
C LEU A 127 3.07 8.62 -8.48
N PHE A 128 4.14 7.97 -8.03
CA PHE A 128 4.11 7.15 -6.83
C PHE A 128 4.35 7.94 -5.53
N VAL A 129 5.10 9.05 -5.55
CA VAL A 129 5.28 9.89 -4.35
C VAL A 129 3.94 10.46 -3.85
N PRO A 130 3.08 11.07 -4.71
CA PRO A 130 1.73 11.49 -4.29
C PRO A 130 0.84 10.31 -3.88
N THR A 131 0.99 9.16 -4.53
CA THR A 131 0.25 7.95 -4.15
C THR A 131 0.61 7.49 -2.74
N ALA A 132 1.91 7.43 -2.41
CA ALA A 132 2.40 7.09 -1.08
C ALA A 132 1.89 8.08 -0.01
N PHE A 133 1.90 9.38 -0.33
CA PHE A 133 1.30 10.42 0.51
C PHE A 133 -0.17 10.12 0.80
N LEU A 134 -0.97 9.89 -0.24
CA LEU A 134 -2.42 9.73 -0.13
C LEU A 134 -2.80 8.44 0.60
N ILE A 135 -2.17 7.30 0.27
CA ILE A 135 -2.43 6.04 0.96
C ILE A 135 -2.12 6.20 2.44
N ALA A 136 -0.90 6.61 2.79
CA ALA A 136 -0.47 6.69 4.17
C ALA A 136 -1.28 7.74 4.97
N GLY A 137 -1.53 8.91 4.38
CA GLY A 137 -2.31 9.98 5.00
C GLY A 137 -3.76 9.58 5.25
N ILE A 138 -4.46 9.07 4.24
CA ILE A 138 -5.87 8.65 4.36
C ILE A 138 -5.99 7.46 5.31
N SER A 139 -5.09 6.48 5.24
CA SER A 139 -5.07 5.36 6.18
C SER A 139 -4.89 5.83 7.62
N ALA A 140 -3.94 6.74 7.88
CA ALA A 140 -3.71 7.28 9.22
C ALA A 140 -4.90 8.10 9.73
N TRP A 141 -5.54 8.86 8.86
CA TRP A 141 -6.74 9.63 9.19
C TRP A 141 -7.91 8.72 9.57
N VAL A 142 -8.25 7.75 8.71
CA VAL A 142 -9.37 6.81 8.96
C VAL A 142 -9.10 5.97 10.20
N LEU A 143 -7.86 5.51 10.39
CA LEU A 143 -7.48 4.79 11.60
C LEU A 143 -7.60 5.69 12.84
N GLY A 144 -7.13 6.93 12.78
CA GLY A 144 -7.27 7.89 13.88
C GLY A 144 -8.73 8.17 14.24
N VAL A 145 -9.59 8.42 13.26
CA VAL A 145 -11.04 8.58 13.45
C VAL A 145 -11.63 7.31 14.07
N GLY A 146 -11.28 6.14 13.53
CA GLY A 146 -11.73 4.85 14.03
C GLY A 146 -11.27 4.54 15.44
N LEU A 147 -10.11 5.05 15.86
CA LEU A 147 -9.59 4.90 17.22
C LEU A 147 -10.06 6.02 18.17
N ARG A 148 -10.79 7.03 17.67
CA ARG A 148 -11.27 8.22 18.40
C ARG A 148 -10.14 9.17 18.83
N GLU A 149 -9.09 9.24 18.03
CA GLU A 149 -7.99 10.17 18.21
C GLU A 149 -8.36 11.57 17.71
N GLN A 150 -8.29 12.57 18.59
CA GLN A 150 -8.59 13.97 18.24
C GLN A 150 -7.60 14.54 17.22
N ALA A 151 -6.39 13.98 17.16
CA ALA A 151 -5.33 14.39 16.25
C ALA A 151 -5.42 13.74 14.85
N ALA A 152 -6.54 13.08 14.48
CA ALA A 152 -6.64 12.33 13.23
C ALA A 152 -6.26 13.14 11.97
N LEU A 153 -6.67 14.41 11.86
CA LEU A 153 -6.30 15.27 10.73
C LEU A 153 -4.81 15.68 10.77
N ARG A 154 -4.23 15.82 11.97
CA ARG A 154 -2.79 16.05 12.10
C ARG A 154 -2.01 14.81 11.69
N LEU A 155 -2.50 13.62 12.04
CA LEU A 155 -1.92 12.34 11.62
C LEU A 155 -1.93 12.17 10.10
N PHE A 156 -3.00 12.60 9.41
CA PHE A 156 -3.04 12.64 7.95
C PHE A 156 -1.80 13.31 7.36
N TRP A 157 -1.54 14.55 7.78
CA TRP A 157 -0.43 15.35 7.25
C TRP A 157 0.93 14.80 7.67
N GLN A 158 1.09 14.44 8.94
CA GLN A 158 2.37 13.96 9.46
C GLN A 158 2.76 12.63 8.80
N VAL A 159 1.83 11.68 8.74
CA VAL A 159 2.09 10.35 8.17
C VAL A 159 2.19 10.42 6.65
N GLY A 160 1.32 11.20 5.99
CA GLY A 160 1.37 11.38 4.54
C GLY A 160 2.68 12.01 4.09
N VAL A 161 3.10 13.13 4.70
CA VAL A 161 4.37 13.78 4.35
C VAL A 161 5.56 12.87 4.67
N ALA A 162 5.57 12.21 5.83
CA ALA A 162 6.64 11.29 6.18
C ALA A 162 6.76 10.14 5.16
N ALA A 163 5.64 9.56 4.72
CA ALA A 163 5.62 8.51 3.71
C ALA A 163 6.11 9.01 2.36
N ALA A 164 5.67 10.19 1.92
CA ALA A 164 6.09 10.80 0.66
C ALA A 164 7.60 11.08 0.63
N VAL A 165 8.13 11.66 1.71
CA VAL A 165 9.56 11.96 1.85
C VAL A 165 10.37 10.67 1.94
N ALA A 166 9.92 9.67 2.70
CA ALA A 166 10.59 8.38 2.78
C ALA A 166 10.63 7.69 1.41
N PHE A 167 9.50 7.67 0.68
CA PHE A 167 9.42 7.08 -0.66
C PHE A 167 10.35 7.80 -1.64
N LEU A 168 10.33 9.13 -1.65
CA LEU A 168 11.24 9.94 -2.48
C LEU A 168 12.71 9.67 -2.13
N ALA A 169 13.06 9.64 -0.84
CA ALA A 169 14.42 9.39 -0.39
C ALA A 169 14.90 7.99 -0.81
N VAL A 170 14.05 6.96 -0.69
CA VAL A 170 14.35 5.60 -1.17
C VAL A 170 14.59 5.61 -2.68
N ASN A 171 13.70 6.22 -3.46
CA ASN A 171 13.84 6.28 -4.93
C ASN A 171 15.14 6.98 -5.36
N LEU A 172 15.45 8.15 -4.77
CA LEU A 172 16.67 8.89 -5.08
C LEU A 172 17.93 8.11 -4.68
N THR A 173 17.86 7.39 -3.56
CA THR A 173 18.95 6.53 -3.10
C THR A 173 19.17 5.37 -4.08
N MET A 174 18.11 4.70 -4.50
CA MET A 174 18.18 3.63 -5.51
C MET A 174 18.77 4.16 -6.83
N GLU A 175 18.33 5.32 -7.31
CA GLU A 175 18.88 5.98 -8.50
C GLU A 175 20.38 6.28 -8.34
N ALA A 176 20.80 6.81 -7.18
CA ALA A 176 22.21 7.10 -6.90
C ALA A 176 23.11 5.84 -6.91
N PHE A 177 22.55 4.67 -6.54
CA PHE A 177 23.24 3.37 -6.63
C PHE A 177 23.08 2.68 -8.00
N GLY A 178 22.49 3.35 -8.99
CA GLY A 178 22.27 2.80 -10.34
C GLY A 178 21.11 1.81 -10.45
N TRP A 179 20.29 1.67 -9.40
CA TRP A 179 19.10 0.83 -9.44
C TRP A 179 17.90 1.65 -9.93
N ILE A 180 17.68 1.59 -11.25
CA ILE A 180 16.62 2.34 -11.92
C ILE A 180 15.30 1.53 -11.87
N VAL A 181 14.31 2.05 -11.14
CA VAL A 181 12.96 1.47 -11.06
C VAL A 181 12.16 1.88 -12.30
N GLY A 182 11.58 0.91 -13.00
CA GLY A 182 10.77 1.12 -14.21
C GLY A 182 11.27 0.41 -15.47
N GLY A 183 12.49 -0.15 -15.44
CA GLY A 183 13.09 -0.83 -16.59
C GLY A 183 14.04 0.08 -17.39
N PRO A 184 14.89 -0.49 -18.26
CA PRO A 184 15.77 0.30 -19.13
C PRO A 184 14.93 1.07 -20.16
N ASN A 185 15.44 2.24 -20.56
CA ASN A 185 14.95 2.94 -21.75
C ASN A 185 15.32 2.14 -23.02
#